data_AF-U5WW94-F1
#
_entry.id   AF-U5WW94-F1
#
_cell.length_a   1.000
_cell.length_b   1.000
_cell.length_c   1.000
_cell.angle_alpha   90.00
_cell.angle_beta   90.00
_cell.angle_gamma   90.00
#
_symmetry.space_group_name_H-M   'P 1'
#
loop_
_entity.id
_entity.type
_entity.pdbx_description
1 polymer ?
#
loop_
_entity_poly.entity_id
_entity_poly.type
_entity_poly.pdbx_seq_one_letter_code
_entity_poly.pdbx_strand_id
1 'polypeptide(L)'
;MSGVRIGGLAYGLRQLRSAPDLTAMRAAQSPDRLARLALVPAARNLGIAIGLLPAHLRAESTAALLACRVLDAYEDLMDPQLAGNAVLLAANYLRATAGTPPPPLRAVPLRDSEAVDLILATRIRDVRAMVSALPCDGQQRVGQLLVDIGQVMARNIEYPLPRATYSEGVLGRVALYACSLLTEGACTAADLGELAGCIGIAAQLANDLRDGELALHGAGDHAELQHAVMLRLLVPALGSFALLAHVGPRIPSRGARTATAYMTITTTAFLCAAVGAPAPYRRSLRLAAAVLAARSPARWATMVARVRECADAAIHRLLDASPELSTGPDRAADVLRLGDRGARSLAIGPLTVDLAFALVDALPEGPLTAELPGNQKRRMMIADHLAFGALERLRPNDTDAMFALATQFQLTALDVANQGGHR
;
A
#
# COMPACT_ATOMS: atom_id res chain seq x y z
N MET A 1 14.18 1.27 -30.82
CA MET A 1 12.90 1.16 -30.05
C MET A 1 12.92 1.99 -28.74
N SER A 2 13.19 3.30 -28.78
CA SER A 2 13.43 4.11 -27.56
C SER A 2 12.58 5.39 -27.45
N GLY A 3 12.16 6.01 -28.56
CA GLY A 3 11.49 7.32 -28.55
C GLY A 3 10.06 7.34 -27.98
N VAL A 4 9.21 6.38 -28.35
CA VAL A 4 7.79 6.34 -27.94
C VAL A 4 7.64 6.09 -26.42
N ARG A 5 8.57 5.36 -25.81
CA ARG A 5 8.56 5.05 -24.36
C ARG A 5 8.97 6.24 -23.49
N ILE A 6 9.96 7.02 -23.94
CA ILE A 6 10.42 8.21 -23.21
C ILE A 6 9.33 9.31 -23.28
N GLY A 7 8.69 9.48 -24.45
CA GLY A 7 7.60 10.43 -24.62
C GLY A 7 6.42 10.16 -23.68
N GLY A 8 5.97 8.90 -23.56
CA GLY A 8 4.89 8.52 -22.65
C GLY A 8 5.21 8.72 -21.16
N LEU A 9 6.44 8.39 -20.74
CA LEU A 9 6.89 8.60 -19.36
C LEU A 9 7.08 10.08 -19.02
N ALA A 10 7.65 10.87 -19.94
CA ALA A 10 7.80 12.31 -19.78
C ALA A 10 6.42 13.00 -19.72
N TYR A 11 5.47 12.56 -20.54
CA TYR A 11 4.09 13.01 -20.48
C TYR A 11 3.44 12.67 -19.13
N GLY A 12 3.56 11.44 -18.65
CA GLY A 12 3.01 11.04 -17.35
C GLY A 12 3.63 11.82 -16.17
N LEU A 13 4.93 12.06 -16.19
CA LEU A 13 5.60 12.89 -15.17
C LEU A 13 5.18 14.36 -15.20
N ARG A 14 4.82 14.90 -16.37
CA ARG A 14 4.22 16.23 -16.50
C ARG A 14 2.78 16.23 -15.97
N GLN A 15 1.98 15.23 -16.32
CA GLN A 15 0.58 15.12 -15.87
C GLN A 15 0.44 14.93 -14.36
N LEU A 16 1.40 14.33 -13.67
CA LEU A 16 1.43 14.35 -12.20
C LEU A 16 1.39 15.76 -11.57
N ARG A 17 1.65 16.80 -12.36
CA ARG A 17 1.77 18.19 -11.93
C ARG A 17 0.69 19.08 -12.53
N SER A 18 -0.26 18.52 -13.26
CA SER A 18 -1.27 19.27 -14.00
C SER A 18 -2.65 18.76 -13.63
N ALA A 19 -3.63 19.67 -13.61
CA ALA A 19 -5.03 19.29 -13.51
C ALA A 19 -5.40 18.33 -14.66
N PRO A 20 -6.30 17.37 -14.42
CA PRO A 20 -6.75 16.46 -15.46
C PRO A 20 -7.47 17.20 -16.60
N ASP A 21 -7.19 16.81 -17.84
CA ASP A 21 -7.92 17.32 -19.01
C ASP A 21 -9.25 16.57 -19.17
N LEU A 22 -10.22 16.95 -18.32
CA LEU A 22 -11.55 16.33 -18.27
C LEU A 22 -12.29 16.45 -19.61
N THR A 23 -12.08 17.53 -20.35
CA THR A 23 -12.68 17.75 -21.66
C THR A 23 -12.16 16.74 -22.67
N ALA A 24 -10.84 16.54 -22.75
CA ALA A 24 -10.25 15.54 -23.63
C ALA A 24 -10.67 14.11 -23.26
N MET A 25 -10.82 13.81 -21.95
CA MET A 25 -11.28 12.50 -21.50
C MET A 25 -12.72 12.21 -21.94
N ARG A 26 -13.63 13.20 -21.80
CA ARG A 26 -15.01 13.08 -22.31
C ARG A 26 -15.04 12.92 -23.83
N ALA A 27 -14.21 13.69 -24.54
CA ALA A 27 -14.13 13.67 -26.00
C ALA A 27 -13.31 12.51 -26.60
N ALA A 28 -12.76 11.60 -25.79
CA ALA A 28 -11.90 10.54 -26.28
C ALA A 28 -12.64 9.62 -27.26
N GLN A 29 -12.13 9.47 -28.48
CA GLN A 29 -12.80 8.73 -29.56
C GLN A 29 -12.63 7.20 -29.46
N SER A 30 -11.81 6.71 -28.54
CA SER A 30 -11.58 5.27 -28.36
C SER A 30 -11.23 4.92 -26.91
N PRO A 31 -11.46 3.65 -26.48
CA PRO A 31 -11.05 3.16 -25.17
C PRO A 31 -9.56 3.38 -24.89
N ASP A 32 -8.70 3.10 -25.87
CA ASP A 32 -7.26 3.31 -25.77
C ASP A 32 -6.89 4.79 -25.54
N ARG A 33 -7.60 5.71 -26.20
CA ARG A 33 -7.38 7.15 -26.01
C ARG A 33 -7.84 7.58 -24.62
N LEU A 34 -8.99 7.10 -24.17
CA LEU A 34 -9.49 7.34 -22.81
C LEU A 34 -8.47 6.84 -21.78
N ALA A 35 -8.00 5.61 -21.91
CA ALA A 35 -7.03 5.00 -21.01
C ALA A 35 -5.74 5.82 -20.89
N ARG A 36 -5.17 6.25 -22.03
CA ARG A 36 -3.95 7.10 -22.03
C ARG A 36 -4.15 8.44 -21.31
N LEU A 37 -5.33 9.04 -21.42
CA LEU A 37 -5.65 10.30 -20.75
C LEU A 37 -5.96 10.11 -19.27
N ALA A 38 -6.60 8.99 -18.91
CA ALA A 38 -7.09 8.71 -17.56
C ALA A 38 -6.02 8.12 -16.63
N LEU A 39 -5.05 7.36 -17.15
CA LEU A 39 -4.22 6.48 -16.34
C LEU A 39 -3.44 7.20 -15.22
N VAL A 40 -2.81 8.33 -15.55
CA VAL A 40 -2.04 9.11 -14.57
C VAL A 40 -2.94 9.96 -13.68
N PRO A 41 -3.98 10.66 -14.19
CA PRO A 41 -4.94 11.32 -13.33
C PRO A 41 -5.63 10.42 -12.31
N ALA A 42 -6.02 9.21 -12.73
CA ALA A 42 -6.76 8.28 -11.89
C ALA A 42 -5.88 7.61 -10.81
N ALA A 43 -4.59 7.36 -11.10
CA ALA A 43 -3.75 6.54 -10.22
C ALA A 43 -2.35 7.10 -9.95
N ARG A 44 -2.04 8.31 -10.43
CA ARG A 44 -0.81 9.06 -10.19
C ARG A 44 0.46 8.23 -10.41
N ASN A 45 1.22 7.95 -9.35
CA ASN A 45 2.46 7.18 -9.42
C ASN A 45 2.23 5.75 -9.88
N LEU A 46 1.09 5.14 -9.55
CA LEU A 46 0.72 3.82 -10.05
C LEU A 46 0.46 3.85 -11.56
N GLY A 47 -0.15 4.92 -12.07
CA GLY A 47 -0.30 5.13 -13.51
C GLY A 47 1.05 5.20 -14.25
N ILE A 48 2.06 5.86 -13.66
CA ILE A 48 3.43 5.85 -14.19
C ILE A 48 4.03 4.45 -14.11
N ALA A 49 3.86 3.76 -12.98
CA ALA A 49 4.38 2.42 -12.77
C ALA A 49 3.83 1.43 -13.80
N ILE A 50 2.53 1.49 -14.10
CA ILE A 50 1.89 0.71 -15.18
C ILE A 50 2.54 1.01 -16.54
N GLY A 51 2.88 2.28 -16.82
CA GLY A 51 3.61 2.68 -18.02
C GLY A 51 4.98 1.99 -18.19
N LEU A 52 5.62 1.58 -17.09
CA LEU A 52 6.92 0.88 -17.09
C LEU A 52 6.80 -0.63 -17.38
N LEU A 53 5.60 -1.20 -17.26
CA LEU A 53 5.37 -2.62 -17.48
C LEU A 53 5.56 -3.02 -18.96
N PRO A 54 5.89 -4.29 -19.26
CA PRO A 54 5.76 -4.88 -20.60
C PRO A 54 4.36 -4.69 -21.19
N ALA A 55 4.24 -4.71 -22.53
CA ALA A 55 2.99 -4.36 -23.21
C ALA A 55 1.78 -5.22 -22.77
N HIS A 56 1.96 -6.53 -22.63
CA HIS A 56 0.90 -7.44 -22.22
C HIS A 56 0.46 -7.16 -20.76
N LEU A 57 1.40 -7.04 -19.82
CA LEU A 57 1.08 -6.68 -18.42
C LEU A 57 0.48 -5.28 -18.30
N ARG A 58 0.92 -4.33 -19.13
CA ARG A 58 0.42 -2.96 -19.12
C ARG A 58 -1.04 -2.89 -19.54
N ALA A 59 -1.43 -3.58 -20.61
CA ALA A 59 -2.81 -3.58 -21.08
C ALA A 59 -3.75 -4.13 -19.99
N GLU A 60 -3.40 -5.29 -19.44
CA GLU A 60 -4.15 -5.94 -18.37
C GLU A 60 -4.20 -5.07 -17.10
N SER A 61 -3.07 -4.53 -16.63
CA SER A 61 -3.03 -3.65 -15.46
C SER A 61 -3.79 -2.33 -15.66
N THR A 62 -3.82 -1.80 -16.90
CA THR A 62 -4.59 -0.59 -17.22
C THR A 62 -6.09 -0.87 -17.15
N ALA A 63 -6.55 -1.97 -17.75
CA ALA A 63 -7.94 -2.38 -17.69
C ALA A 63 -8.38 -2.66 -16.24
N ALA A 64 -7.57 -3.40 -15.48
CA ALA A 64 -7.83 -3.70 -14.07
C ALA A 64 -7.95 -2.42 -13.23
N LEU A 65 -7.00 -1.50 -13.36
CA LEU A 65 -7.00 -0.25 -12.61
C LEU A 65 -8.23 0.61 -12.94
N LEU A 66 -8.50 0.85 -14.23
CA LEU A 66 -9.62 1.71 -14.62
C LEU A 66 -10.97 1.07 -14.24
N ALA A 67 -11.07 -0.25 -14.27
CA ALA A 67 -12.25 -0.96 -13.79
C ALA A 67 -12.41 -0.84 -12.26
N CYS A 68 -11.33 -0.92 -11.47
CA CYS A 68 -11.40 -0.65 -10.03
C CYS A 68 -11.84 0.80 -9.75
N ARG A 69 -11.32 1.79 -10.50
CA ARG A 69 -11.74 3.20 -10.36
C ARG A 69 -13.20 3.43 -10.71
N VAL A 70 -13.79 2.61 -11.58
CA VAL A 70 -15.25 2.62 -11.79
C VAL A 70 -15.98 2.13 -10.55
N LEU A 71 -15.49 1.09 -9.86
CA LEU A 71 -16.09 0.64 -8.60
C LEU A 71 -15.98 1.71 -7.52
N ASP A 72 -14.82 2.34 -7.36
CA ASP A 72 -14.62 3.49 -6.45
C ASP A 72 -15.64 4.61 -6.74
N ALA A 73 -15.89 4.93 -8.02
CA ALA A 73 -16.89 5.93 -8.39
C ALA A 73 -18.30 5.58 -7.89
N TYR A 74 -18.67 4.30 -7.93
CA TYR A 74 -19.96 3.83 -7.44
C TYR A 74 -20.02 3.72 -5.92
N GLU A 75 -18.90 3.47 -5.26
CA GLU A 75 -18.79 3.49 -3.80
C GLU A 75 -18.91 4.93 -3.25
N ASP A 76 -18.16 5.86 -3.83
CA ASP A 76 -17.99 7.21 -3.29
C ASP A 76 -19.06 8.21 -3.75
N LEU A 77 -19.57 8.07 -4.98
CA LEU A 77 -20.42 9.09 -5.63
C LEU A 77 -21.89 8.67 -5.77
N MET A 78 -22.23 7.43 -5.44
CA MET A 78 -23.63 6.99 -5.43
C MET A 78 -24.31 7.40 -4.12
N ASP A 79 -25.64 7.52 -4.14
CA ASP A 79 -26.41 7.58 -2.91
C ASP A 79 -26.02 6.41 -1.98
N PRO A 80 -25.66 6.67 -0.71
CA PRO A 80 -25.23 5.61 0.22
C PRO A 80 -26.19 4.43 0.31
N GLN A 81 -27.50 4.66 0.17
CA GLN A 81 -28.52 3.59 0.22
C GLN A 81 -28.48 2.67 -1.00
N LEU A 82 -27.96 3.15 -2.12
CA LEU A 82 -27.88 2.42 -3.39
C LEU A 82 -26.46 1.96 -3.73
N ALA A 83 -25.45 2.54 -3.10
CA ALA A 83 -24.04 2.35 -3.42
C ALA A 83 -23.63 0.87 -3.39
N GLY A 84 -24.02 0.12 -2.35
CA GLY A 84 -23.65 -1.30 -2.23
C GLY A 84 -24.14 -2.15 -3.41
N ASN A 85 -25.41 -2.01 -3.78
CA ASN A 85 -25.97 -2.72 -4.94
C ASN A 85 -25.38 -2.20 -6.27
N ALA A 86 -25.16 -0.88 -6.39
CA ALA A 86 -24.59 -0.28 -7.59
C ALA A 86 -23.16 -0.78 -7.87
N VAL A 87 -22.33 -0.91 -6.84
CA VAL A 87 -20.97 -1.48 -6.93
C VAL A 87 -21.02 -2.93 -7.43
N LEU A 88 -21.92 -3.75 -6.88
CA LEU A 88 -22.08 -5.15 -7.31
C LEU A 88 -22.54 -5.25 -8.77
N LEU A 89 -23.49 -4.41 -9.18
CA LEU A 89 -23.94 -4.33 -10.57
C LEU A 89 -22.82 -3.86 -11.51
N ALA A 90 -22.01 -2.89 -11.10
CA ALA A 90 -20.86 -2.42 -11.87
C ALA A 90 -19.80 -3.52 -12.04
N ALA A 91 -19.44 -4.22 -10.97
CA ALA A 91 -18.49 -5.33 -11.00
C ALA A 91 -18.96 -6.44 -11.95
N ASN A 92 -20.24 -6.83 -11.84
CA ASN A 92 -20.85 -7.83 -12.72
C ASN A 92 -20.89 -7.37 -14.17
N TYR A 93 -21.25 -6.11 -14.42
CA TYR A 93 -21.28 -5.56 -15.77
C TYR A 93 -19.90 -5.53 -16.44
N LEU A 94 -18.85 -5.15 -15.71
CA LEU A 94 -17.48 -5.06 -16.21
C LEU A 94 -16.88 -6.42 -16.56
N ARG A 95 -17.25 -7.49 -15.84
CA ARG A 95 -16.79 -8.87 -16.15
C ARG A 95 -17.63 -9.58 -17.20
N ALA A 96 -18.88 -9.15 -17.43
CA ALA A 96 -19.80 -9.84 -18.31
C ALA A 96 -19.59 -9.47 -19.79
N THR A 97 -19.85 -10.44 -20.68
CA THR A 97 -19.82 -10.23 -22.13
C THR A 97 -21.04 -9.45 -22.64
N ALA A 98 -22.15 -9.52 -21.91
CA ALA A 98 -23.39 -8.81 -22.17
C ALA A 98 -24.09 -8.44 -20.84
N GLY A 99 -24.93 -7.42 -20.86
CA GLY A 99 -25.68 -6.97 -19.67
C GLY A 99 -26.05 -5.50 -19.73
N THR A 100 -26.90 -5.10 -18.79
CA THR A 100 -27.33 -3.71 -18.60
C THR A 100 -26.31 -2.99 -17.71
N PRO A 101 -25.84 -1.78 -18.09
CA PRO A 101 -24.96 -1.01 -17.22
C PRO A 101 -25.66 -0.65 -15.90
N PRO A 102 -24.91 -0.47 -14.81
CA PRO A 102 -25.44 0.07 -13.55
C PRO A 102 -26.09 1.44 -13.75
N PRO A 103 -26.90 1.89 -12.77
CA PRO A 103 -27.53 3.23 -12.82
C PRO A 103 -26.51 4.34 -13.05
N PRO A 104 -26.88 5.42 -13.75
CA PRO A 104 -25.97 6.55 -13.97
C PRO A 104 -25.71 7.30 -12.66
N LEU A 105 -24.45 7.70 -12.44
CA LEU A 105 -24.08 8.60 -11.35
C LEU A 105 -24.54 10.03 -11.67
N ARG A 106 -25.14 10.71 -10.69
CA ARG A 106 -25.63 12.10 -10.81
C ARG A 106 -24.90 13.07 -9.86
N ALA A 107 -23.80 12.63 -9.27
CA ALA A 107 -23.01 13.43 -8.34
C ALA A 107 -22.31 14.61 -9.03
N VAL A 108 -22.07 15.67 -8.26
CA VAL A 108 -21.18 16.77 -8.63
C VAL A 108 -19.83 16.50 -7.95
N PRO A 109 -18.75 16.27 -8.71
CA PRO A 109 -17.45 15.99 -8.11
C PRO A 109 -16.91 17.23 -7.40
N LEU A 110 -16.40 17.05 -6.19
CA LEU A 110 -15.75 18.09 -5.38
C LEU A 110 -14.24 18.07 -5.59
N ARG A 111 -13.67 16.94 -6.00
CA ARG A 111 -12.24 16.74 -6.24
C ARG A 111 -11.95 16.36 -7.69
N ASP A 112 -10.76 16.71 -8.17
CA ASP A 112 -10.28 16.31 -9.51
C ASP A 112 -10.28 14.78 -9.70
N SER A 113 -9.96 14.02 -8.65
CA SER A 113 -10.00 12.56 -8.66
C SER A 113 -11.41 12.02 -8.87
N GLU A 114 -12.40 12.57 -8.18
CA GLU A 114 -13.81 12.21 -8.33
C GLU A 114 -14.32 12.57 -9.73
N ALA A 115 -13.87 13.69 -10.29
CA ALA A 115 -14.22 14.09 -11.64
C ALA A 115 -13.70 13.10 -12.69
N VAL A 116 -12.50 12.54 -12.47
CA VAL A 116 -11.94 11.46 -13.29
C VAL A 116 -12.76 10.19 -13.14
N ASP A 117 -13.08 9.78 -11.90
CA ASP A 117 -13.84 8.57 -11.61
C ASP A 117 -15.26 8.62 -12.19
N LEU A 118 -15.92 9.78 -12.08
CA LEU A 118 -17.23 10.02 -12.67
C LEU A 118 -17.21 9.90 -14.20
N ILE A 119 -16.16 10.40 -14.87
CA ILE A 119 -16.00 10.22 -16.32
C ILE A 119 -15.81 8.73 -16.65
N LEU A 120 -14.98 8.01 -15.90
CA LEU A 120 -14.75 6.59 -16.11
C LEU A 120 -16.04 5.77 -15.93
N ALA A 121 -16.83 6.06 -14.89
CA ALA A 121 -18.12 5.43 -14.65
C ALA A 121 -19.16 5.78 -15.74
N THR A 122 -19.23 7.04 -16.16
CA THR A 122 -20.08 7.45 -17.29
C THR A 122 -19.69 6.71 -18.58
N ARG A 123 -18.38 6.43 -18.73
CA ARG A 123 -17.80 5.68 -19.85
C ARG A 123 -17.52 4.21 -19.52
N ILE A 124 -18.29 3.61 -18.61
CA ILE A 124 -18.11 2.22 -18.19
C ILE A 124 -18.11 1.23 -19.37
N ARG A 125 -18.81 1.54 -20.46
CA ARG A 125 -18.79 0.75 -21.71
C ARG A 125 -17.41 0.65 -22.32
N ASP A 126 -16.66 1.76 -22.35
CA ASP A 126 -15.29 1.78 -22.87
C ASP A 126 -14.34 1.02 -21.94
N VAL A 127 -14.50 1.17 -20.62
CA VAL A 127 -13.71 0.43 -19.63
C VAL A 127 -13.97 -1.08 -19.75
N ARG A 128 -15.24 -1.49 -19.90
CA ARG A 128 -15.61 -2.89 -20.20
C ARG A 128 -14.97 -3.37 -21.49
N ALA A 129 -14.99 -2.56 -22.55
CA ALA A 129 -14.35 -2.94 -23.82
C ALA A 129 -12.83 -3.18 -23.66
N MET A 130 -12.15 -2.45 -22.77
CA MET A 130 -10.74 -2.73 -22.45
C MET A 130 -10.57 -4.08 -21.76
N VAL A 131 -11.45 -4.42 -20.81
CA VAL A 131 -11.43 -5.75 -20.15
C VAL A 131 -11.70 -6.84 -21.18
N SER A 132 -12.75 -6.70 -22.00
CA SER A 132 -13.11 -7.69 -23.03
C SER A 132 -12.07 -7.87 -24.14
N ALA A 133 -11.18 -6.89 -24.34
CA ALA A 133 -10.08 -6.99 -25.30
C ALA A 133 -8.87 -7.79 -24.78
N LEU A 134 -8.84 -8.11 -23.48
CA LEU A 134 -7.77 -8.94 -22.91
C LEU A 134 -7.87 -10.40 -23.39
N PRO A 135 -6.77 -11.17 -23.36
CA PRO A 135 -6.83 -12.62 -23.48
C PRO A 135 -7.75 -13.24 -22.42
N CYS A 136 -8.32 -14.42 -22.69
CA CYS A 136 -9.28 -15.10 -21.81
C CYS A 136 -8.81 -15.14 -20.34
N ASP A 137 -7.57 -15.54 -20.10
CA ASP A 137 -7.02 -15.61 -18.73
C ASP A 137 -6.96 -14.24 -18.05
N GLY A 138 -6.64 -13.18 -18.82
CA GLY A 138 -6.64 -11.80 -18.32
C GLY A 138 -8.05 -11.32 -17.97
N GLN A 139 -9.04 -11.66 -18.81
CA GLN A 139 -10.45 -11.38 -18.52
C GLN A 139 -10.91 -12.07 -17.23
N GLN A 140 -10.54 -13.34 -17.06
CA GLN A 140 -10.89 -14.12 -15.88
C GLN A 140 -10.25 -13.55 -14.61
N ARG A 141 -8.95 -13.24 -14.64
CA ARG A 141 -8.26 -12.66 -13.48
C ARG A 141 -8.82 -11.30 -13.09
N VAL A 142 -9.03 -10.41 -14.06
CA VAL A 142 -9.62 -9.08 -13.80
C VAL A 142 -11.06 -9.23 -13.33
N GLY A 143 -11.85 -10.09 -13.95
CA GLY A 143 -13.24 -10.34 -13.55
C GLY A 143 -13.37 -10.90 -12.13
N GLN A 144 -12.43 -11.76 -11.71
CA GLN A 144 -12.38 -12.25 -10.33
C GLN A 144 -12.01 -11.14 -9.36
N LEU A 145 -10.97 -10.35 -9.67
CA LEU A 145 -10.57 -9.19 -8.86
C LEU A 145 -11.72 -8.22 -8.61
N LEU A 146 -12.50 -7.90 -9.65
CA LEU A 146 -13.62 -6.94 -9.54
C LEU A 146 -14.75 -7.47 -8.66
N VAL A 147 -15.07 -8.76 -8.75
CA VAL A 147 -16.09 -9.38 -7.87
C VAL A 147 -15.60 -9.38 -6.43
N ASP A 148 -14.35 -9.78 -6.24
CA ASP A 148 -13.71 -9.87 -4.95
C ASP A 148 -13.71 -8.53 -4.20
N ILE A 149 -13.30 -7.45 -4.88
CA ILE A 149 -13.29 -6.10 -4.31
C ILE A 149 -14.71 -5.55 -4.16
N GLY A 150 -15.56 -5.72 -5.17
CA GLY A 150 -16.94 -5.24 -5.13
C GLY A 150 -17.76 -5.83 -3.98
N GLN A 151 -17.51 -7.09 -3.62
CA GLN A 151 -18.10 -7.72 -2.44
C GLN A 151 -17.63 -7.10 -1.12
N VAL A 152 -16.36 -6.73 -1.02
CA VAL A 152 -15.81 -6.07 0.17
C VAL A 152 -16.40 -4.66 0.31
N MET A 153 -16.40 -3.88 -0.77
CA MET A 153 -16.99 -2.53 -0.80
C MET A 153 -18.47 -2.57 -0.42
N ALA A 154 -19.26 -3.43 -1.06
CA ALA A 154 -20.69 -3.56 -0.76
C ALA A 154 -20.95 -3.95 0.71
N ARG A 155 -20.15 -4.89 1.25
CA ARG A 155 -20.25 -5.28 2.65
C ARG A 155 -19.91 -4.13 3.59
N ASN A 156 -18.89 -3.34 3.28
CA ASN A 156 -18.48 -2.20 4.09
C ASN A 156 -19.54 -1.09 4.11
N ILE A 157 -20.26 -0.89 3.01
CA ILE A 157 -21.39 0.04 2.93
C ILE A 157 -22.55 -0.42 3.82
N GLU A 158 -22.85 -1.73 3.83
CA GLU A 158 -23.94 -2.29 4.64
C GLU A 158 -23.56 -2.39 6.14
N TYR A 159 -22.36 -2.89 6.42
CA TYR A 159 -21.80 -3.09 7.75
C TYR A 159 -20.35 -2.58 7.77
N PRO A 160 -20.10 -1.37 8.33
CA PRO A 160 -18.76 -0.80 8.38
C PRO A 160 -17.73 -1.79 8.93
N LEU A 161 -16.71 -2.06 8.12
CA LEU A 161 -15.65 -2.99 8.47
C LEU A 161 -14.55 -2.27 9.26
N PRO A 162 -13.79 -2.99 10.11
CA PRO A 162 -12.55 -2.45 10.65
C PRO A 162 -11.63 -1.97 9.53
N ARG A 163 -10.96 -0.83 9.72
CA ARG A 163 -10.20 -0.16 8.66
C ARG A 163 -9.13 -1.06 8.02
N ALA A 164 -8.43 -1.84 8.84
CA ALA A 164 -7.44 -2.81 8.37
C ALA A 164 -8.09 -3.90 7.48
N THR A 165 -9.21 -4.47 7.91
CA THR A 165 -9.96 -5.48 7.15
C THR A 165 -10.45 -4.95 5.81
N TYR A 166 -10.99 -3.73 5.78
CA TYR A 166 -11.38 -3.07 4.54
C TYR A 166 -10.16 -2.86 3.63
N SER A 167 -9.06 -2.31 4.16
CA SER A 167 -7.82 -2.02 3.42
C SER A 167 -7.22 -3.27 2.76
N GLU A 168 -7.16 -4.39 3.50
CA GLU A 168 -6.71 -5.67 2.97
C GLU A 168 -7.69 -6.23 1.92
N GLY A 169 -8.99 -6.05 2.16
CA GLY A 169 -10.05 -6.53 1.27
C GLY A 169 -10.15 -5.77 -0.06
N VAL A 170 -9.75 -4.50 -0.11
CA VAL A 170 -9.74 -3.69 -1.35
C VAL A 170 -8.33 -3.58 -1.93
N LEU A 171 -7.48 -2.72 -1.38
CA LEU A 171 -6.13 -2.47 -1.91
C LEU A 171 -5.19 -3.66 -1.70
N GLY A 172 -5.40 -4.46 -0.64
CA GLY A 172 -4.66 -5.72 -0.46
C GLY A 172 -4.95 -6.71 -1.59
N ARG A 173 -6.20 -6.86 -2.02
CA ARG A 173 -6.55 -7.71 -3.17
C ARG A 173 -5.98 -7.17 -4.48
N VAL A 174 -5.98 -5.85 -4.69
CA VAL A 174 -5.31 -5.22 -5.84
C VAL A 174 -3.80 -5.50 -5.80
N ALA A 175 -3.17 -5.37 -4.65
CA ALA A 175 -1.74 -5.63 -4.46
C ALA A 175 -1.41 -7.11 -4.70
N LEU A 176 -2.26 -8.04 -4.25
CA LEU A 176 -2.08 -9.48 -4.47
C LEU A 176 -2.17 -9.82 -5.95
N TYR A 177 -3.19 -9.27 -6.63
CA TYR A 177 -3.35 -9.40 -8.07
C TYR A 177 -2.11 -8.90 -8.81
N ALA A 178 -1.65 -7.68 -8.50
CA ALA A 178 -0.48 -7.09 -9.11
C ALA A 178 0.79 -7.91 -8.83
N CYS A 179 1.03 -8.32 -7.57
CA CYS A 179 2.22 -9.09 -7.21
C CYS A 179 2.23 -10.47 -7.88
N SER A 180 1.08 -11.14 -7.97
CA SER A 180 0.94 -12.42 -8.67
C SER A 180 1.21 -12.26 -10.16
N LEU A 181 0.67 -11.21 -10.77
CA LEU A 181 0.87 -10.89 -12.18
C LEU A 181 2.34 -10.58 -12.51
N LEU A 182 3.04 -9.87 -11.61
CA LEU A 182 4.42 -9.42 -11.84
C LEU A 182 5.46 -10.49 -11.53
N THR A 183 5.17 -11.44 -10.63
CA THR A 183 6.13 -12.49 -10.25
C THR A 183 6.04 -13.73 -11.12
N GLU A 184 4.96 -13.92 -11.88
CA GLU A 184 4.80 -15.05 -12.80
C GLU A 184 5.05 -16.42 -12.12
N GLY A 185 4.65 -16.56 -10.85
CA GLY A 185 4.84 -17.79 -10.07
C GLY A 185 6.24 -17.95 -9.45
N ALA A 186 7.11 -16.96 -9.54
CA ALA A 186 8.45 -17.00 -8.93
C ALA A 186 8.46 -16.91 -7.39
N CYS A 187 7.30 -16.66 -6.77
CA CYS A 187 7.12 -16.53 -5.32
C CYS A 187 5.93 -17.36 -4.85
N THR A 188 5.94 -17.76 -3.57
CA THR A 188 4.84 -18.55 -3.00
C THR A 188 3.58 -17.69 -2.83
N ALA A 189 2.41 -18.33 -2.88
CA ALA A 189 1.15 -17.63 -2.64
C ALA A 189 1.08 -17.02 -1.23
N ALA A 190 1.71 -17.65 -0.24
CA ALA A 190 1.79 -17.15 1.13
C ALA A 190 2.60 -15.84 1.19
N ASP A 191 3.80 -15.80 0.62
CA ASP A 191 4.65 -14.59 0.61
C ASP A 191 3.98 -13.43 -0.11
N LEU A 192 3.30 -13.73 -1.23
CA LEU A 192 2.57 -12.71 -2.01
C LEU A 192 1.34 -12.20 -1.27
N GLY A 193 0.61 -13.09 -0.59
CA GLY A 193 -0.54 -12.73 0.26
C GLY A 193 -0.12 -11.79 1.39
N GLU A 194 0.96 -12.14 2.08
CA GLU A 194 1.49 -11.35 3.20
C GLU A 194 2.00 -9.98 2.73
N LEU A 195 2.72 -9.95 1.61
CA LEU A 195 3.22 -8.70 1.01
C LEU A 195 2.07 -7.81 0.57
N ALA A 196 1.06 -8.41 -0.04
CA ALA A 196 -0.11 -7.71 -0.52
C ALA A 196 -0.94 -7.11 0.63
N GLY A 197 -1.13 -7.83 1.74
CA GLY A 197 -1.77 -7.32 2.94
C GLY A 197 -1.06 -6.08 3.49
N CYS A 198 0.28 -6.16 3.62
CA CYS A 198 1.09 -5.01 4.04
C CYS A 198 0.95 -3.81 3.12
N ILE A 199 1.12 -4.02 1.81
CA ILE A 199 1.04 -2.95 0.80
C ILE A 199 -0.36 -2.34 0.80
N GLY A 200 -1.40 -3.16 0.91
CA GLY A 200 -2.79 -2.72 0.94
C GLY A 200 -3.05 -1.75 2.08
N ILE A 201 -2.66 -2.12 3.30
CA ILE A 201 -2.78 -1.25 4.48
C ILE A 201 -1.94 0.02 4.32
N ALA A 202 -0.66 -0.10 3.96
CA ALA A 202 0.22 1.05 3.82
C ALA A 202 -0.28 2.05 2.76
N ALA A 203 -0.81 1.54 1.65
CA ALA A 203 -1.38 2.36 0.59
C ALA A 203 -2.69 3.04 1.02
N GLN A 204 -3.54 2.34 1.77
CA GLN A 204 -4.78 2.93 2.29
C GLN A 204 -4.48 4.04 3.29
N LEU A 205 -3.59 3.79 4.26
CA LEU A 205 -3.12 4.78 5.22
C LEU A 205 -2.56 6.04 4.52
N ALA A 206 -1.82 5.86 3.42
CA ALA A 206 -1.32 6.98 2.63
C ALA A 206 -2.43 7.75 1.90
N ASN A 207 -3.50 7.08 1.47
CA ASN A 207 -4.69 7.75 0.91
C ASN A 207 -5.43 8.54 1.99
N ASP A 208 -5.68 7.92 3.15
CA ASP A 208 -6.43 8.53 4.25
C ASP A 208 -5.77 9.81 4.75
N LEU A 209 -4.44 9.78 4.89
CA LEU A 209 -3.66 10.97 5.25
C LEU A 209 -3.72 12.07 4.20
N ARG A 210 -3.67 11.69 2.93
CA ARG A 210 -3.71 12.65 1.82
C ARG A 210 -5.07 13.31 1.69
N ASP A 211 -6.12 12.52 1.86
CA ASP A 211 -7.49 12.94 1.62
C ASP A 211 -8.11 13.58 2.89
N GLY A 212 -7.40 13.52 4.02
CA GLY A 212 -7.76 14.23 5.25
C GLY A 212 -8.87 13.54 6.02
N GLU A 213 -8.86 12.21 6.04
CA GLU A 213 -9.94 11.37 6.60
C GLU A 213 -9.96 11.34 8.13
N LEU A 214 -10.13 12.51 8.76
CA LEU A 214 -10.09 12.71 10.22
C LEU A 214 -11.04 11.75 10.97
N ALA A 215 -12.28 11.65 10.48
CA ALA A 215 -13.34 10.88 11.12
C ALA A 215 -13.03 9.37 11.19
N LEU A 216 -12.38 8.82 10.17
CA LEU A 216 -12.03 7.39 10.11
C LEU A 216 -11.01 6.99 11.19
N HIS A 217 -10.25 7.96 11.69
CA HIS A 217 -9.21 7.75 12.69
C HIS A 217 -9.56 8.34 14.05
N GLY A 218 -10.74 8.94 14.21
CA GLY A 218 -11.14 9.65 15.44
C GLY A 218 -10.24 10.85 15.75
N ALA A 219 -9.60 11.43 14.72
CA ALA A 219 -8.70 12.56 14.86
C ALA A 219 -9.47 13.88 14.87
N GLY A 220 -9.14 14.78 15.79
CA GLY A 220 -9.69 16.14 15.86
C GLY A 220 -9.04 17.09 14.85
N ASP A 221 -7.81 16.81 14.43
CA ASP A 221 -7.08 17.61 13.44
C ASP A 221 -6.10 16.80 12.58
N HIS A 222 -5.46 17.48 11.63
CA HIS A 222 -4.52 16.85 10.70
C HIS A 222 -3.25 16.32 11.38
N ALA A 223 -2.80 16.93 12.48
CA ALA A 223 -1.62 16.49 13.20
C ALA A 223 -1.91 15.18 13.95
N GLU A 224 -3.08 15.06 14.57
CA GLU A 224 -3.58 13.83 15.17
C GLU A 224 -3.76 12.72 14.13
N LEU A 225 -4.32 13.03 12.95
CA LEU A 225 -4.44 12.08 11.84
C LEU A 225 -3.06 11.58 11.40
N GLN A 226 -2.11 12.49 11.20
CA GLN A 226 -0.73 12.15 10.83
C GLN A 226 -0.10 11.23 11.86
N HIS A 227 -0.28 11.51 13.15
CA HIS A 227 0.23 10.67 14.23
C HIS A 227 -0.39 9.27 14.19
N ALA A 228 -1.72 9.19 14.14
CA ALA A 228 -2.45 7.91 14.10
C ALA A 228 -2.08 7.06 12.86
N VAL A 229 -1.95 7.68 11.69
CA VAL A 229 -1.56 7.00 10.45
C VAL A 229 -0.13 6.46 10.53
N MET A 230 0.81 7.27 10.98
CA MET A 230 2.22 6.90 10.98
C MET A 230 2.54 5.81 12.01
N LEU A 231 1.83 5.78 13.14
CA LEU A 231 1.91 4.68 14.11
C LEU A 231 1.38 3.37 13.52
N ARG A 232 0.21 3.39 12.87
CA ARG A 232 -0.37 2.22 12.20
C ARG A 232 0.44 1.71 11.02
N LEU A 233 1.30 2.56 10.44
CA LEU A 233 2.17 2.20 9.32
C LEU A 233 3.36 1.30 9.75
N LEU A 234 3.74 1.28 11.04
CA LEU A 234 4.94 0.59 11.53
C LEU A 234 5.02 -0.89 11.12
N VAL A 235 3.98 -1.65 11.47
CA VAL A 235 3.88 -3.08 11.17
C VAL A 235 3.83 -3.36 9.66
N PRO A 236 2.93 -2.75 8.86
CA PRO A 236 2.91 -3.00 7.42
C PRO A 236 4.17 -2.52 6.70
N ALA A 237 4.88 -1.49 7.20
CA ALA A 237 6.17 -1.08 6.64
C ALA A 237 7.27 -2.12 6.90
N LEU A 238 7.34 -2.67 8.11
CA LEU A 238 8.28 -3.74 8.46
C LEU A 238 8.11 -4.94 7.52
N GLY A 239 6.87 -5.46 7.43
CA GLY A 239 6.53 -6.59 6.57
C GLY A 239 6.78 -6.29 5.09
N SER A 240 6.33 -5.11 4.61
CA SER A 240 6.56 -4.69 3.23
C SER A 240 8.04 -4.70 2.85
N PHE A 241 8.93 -4.16 3.68
CA PHE A 241 10.35 -4.07 3.33
C PHE A 241 11.05 -5.44 3.36
N ALA A 242 10.75 -6.27 4.36
CA ALA A 242 11.27 -7.64 4.43
C ALA A 242 10.84 -8.46 3.20
N LEU A 243 9.55 -8.41 2.87
CA LEU A 243 9.00 -9.16 1.74
C LEU A 243 9.42 -8.56 0.39
N LEU A 244 9.56 -7.24 0.25
CA LEU A 244 10.10 -6.62 -0.97
C LEU A 244 11.58 -6.96 -1.21
N ALA A 245 12.39 -7.12 -0.16
CA ALA A 245 13.76 -7.59 -0.28
C ALA A 245 13.81 -9.01 -0.85
N HIS A 246 12.83 -9.85 -0.50
CA HIS A 246 12.69 -11.20 -1.01
C HIS A 246 12.08 -11.27 -2.42
N VAL A 247 10.93 -10.64 -2.63
CA VAL A 247 10.12 -10.74 -3.87
C VAL A 247 10.74 -9.93 -5.01
N GLY A 248 11.25 -8.74 -4.73
CA GLY A 248 11.70 -7.79 -5.75
C GLY A 248 12.75 -8.34 -6.75
N PRO A 249 13.84 -8.97 -6.28
CA PRO A 249 14.84 -9.57 -7.16
C PRO A 249 14.32 -10.72 -8.04
N ARG A 250 13.23 -11.39 -7.62
CA ARG A 250 12.63 -12.55 -8.29
C ARG A 250 11.67 -12.17 -9.42
N ILE A 251 11.21 -10.92 -9.46
CA ILE A 251 10.38 -10.41 -10.58
C ILE A 251 11.21 -10.50 -11.88
N PRO A 252 10.77 -11.26 -12.91
CA PRO A 252 11.57 -11.53 -14.09
C PRO A 252 11.75 -10.30 -14.98
N SER A 253 10.67 -9.53 -15.16
CA SER A 253 10.65 -8.37 -16.03
C SER A 253 11.39 -7.17 -15.40
N ARG A 254 12.39 -6.63 -16.10
CA ARG A 254 13.06 -5.37 -15.71
C ARG A 254 12.08 -4.20 -15.60
N GLY A 255 11.07 -4.15 -16.47
CA GLY A 255 10.03 -3.12 -16.44
C GLY A 255 9.18 -3.22 -15.17
N ALA A 256 8.76 -4.45 -14.84
CA ALA A 256 8.03 -4.75 -13.60
C ALA A 256 8.86 -4.41 -12.35
N ARG A 257 10.14 -4.82 -12.29
CA ARG A 257 11.04 -4.42 -11.20
C ARG A 257 11.17 -2.91 -11.07
N THR A 258 11.28 -2.20 -12.20
CA THR A 258 11.36 -0.73 -12.19
C THR A 258 10.06 -0.13 -11.66
N ALA A 259 8.90 -0.66 -12.06
CA ALA A 259 7.59 -0.23 -11.57
C ALA A 259 7.46 -0.42 -10.06
N THR A 260 7.80 -1.62 -9.55
CA THR A 260 7.77 -1.93 -8.10
C THR A 260 8.72 -1.01 -7.33
N ALA A 261 9.98 -0.87 -7.78
CA ALA A 261 10.94 0.03 -7.13
C ALA A 261 10.47 1.49 -7.15
N TYR A 262 9.85 1.94 -8.24
CA TYR A 262 9.31 3.30 -8.34
C TYR A 262 8.17 3.53 -7.34
N MET A 263 7.26 2.56 -7.20
CA MET A 263 6.20 2.62 -6.20
C MET A 263 6.76 2.64 -4.78
N THR A 264 7.68 1.74 -4.44
CA THR A 264 8.33 1.72 -3.13
C THR A 264 8.98 3.07 -2.80
N ILE A 265 9.80 3.61 -3.72
CA ILE A 265 10.48 4.90 -3.52
C ILE A 265 9.49 6.04 -3.36
N THR A 266 8.43 6.09 -4.17
CA THR A 266 7.51 7.24 -4.19
C THR A 266 6.53 7.21 -3.02
N THR A 267 6.03 6.04 -2.63
CA THR A 267 5.19 5.86 -1.44
C THR A 267 5.97 6.20 -0.17
N THR A 268 7.18 5.67 0.01
CA THR A 268 7.99 6.03 1.20
C THR A 268 8.35 7.51 1.21
N ALA A 269 8.65 8.10 0.05
CA ALA A 269 8.91 9.53 -0.02
C ALA A 269 7.70 10.41 0.34
N PHE A 270 6.48 9.96 0.06
CA PHE A 270 5.26 10.63 0.49
C PHE A 270 5.10 10.56 2.02
N LEU A 271 5.25 9.37 2.60
CA LEU A 271 5.12 9.14 4.03
C LEU A 271 6.19 9.89 4.84
N CYS A 272 7.44 9.91 4.35
CA CYS A 272 8.50 10.73 4.96
C CYS A 272 8.15 12.22 4.93
N ALA A 273 7.63 12.72 3.81
CA ALA A 273 7.30 14.14 3.66
C ALA A 273 6.17 14.57 4.59
N ALA A 274 5.20 13.71 4.88
CA ALA A 274 4.11 14.02 5.79
C ALA A 274 4.61 14.40 7.19
N VAL A 275 5.65 13.72 7.70
CA VAL A 275 6.26 14.03 9.02
C VAL A 275 7.48 14.95 8.92
N GLY A 276 7.69 15.62 7.77
CA GLY A 276 8.84 16.48 7.54
C GLY A 276 10.20 15.75 7.55
N ALA A 277 10.23 14.44 7.34
CA ALA A 277 11.45 13.64 7.22
C ALA A 277 12.04 13.68 5.80
N PRO A 278 13.37 13.51 5.66
CA PRO A 278 14.01 13.47 4.35
C PRO A 278 13.52 12.27 3.53
N ALA A 279 13.13 12.52 2.29
CA ALA A 279 12.78 11.46 1.35
C ALA A 279 14.03 10.65 0.93
N PRO A 280 13.87 9.35 0.57
CA PRO A 280 14.99 8.49 0.19
C PRO A 280 15.74 9.03 -1.03
N TYR A 281 15.00 9.56 -2.01
CA TYR A 281 15.58 10.17 -3.20
C TYR A 281 14.92 11.50 -3.51
N ARG A 282 15.72 12.46 -3.99
CA ARG A 282 15.24 13.73 -4.56
C ARG A 282 14.23 13.43 -5.67
N ARG A 283 13.18 14.25 -5.77
CA ARG A 283 12.06 14.03 -6.70
C ARG A 283 12.51 13.78 -8.15
N SER A 284 13.49 14.54 -8.64
CA SER A 284 14.05 14.41 -9.99
C SER A 284 14.78 13.08 -10.24
N LEU A 285 15.26 12.41 -9.19
CA LEU A 285 16.07 11.20 -9.28
C LEU A 285 15.29 9.91 -9.02
N ARG A 286 14.04 9.98 -8.56
CA ARG A 286 13.25 8.80 -8.15
C ARG A 286 13.12 7.75 -9.25
N LEU A 287 12.80 8.19 -10.48
CA LEU A 287 12.70 7.28 -11.62
C LEU A 287 14.06 6.67 -11.99
N ALA A 288 15.12 7.48 -11.99
CA ALA A 288 16.48 6.99 -12.28
C ALA A 288 16.96 5.97 -11.23
N ALA A 289 16.66 6.23 -9.95
CA ALA A 289 16.94 5.30 -8.86
C ALA A 289 16.17 3.98 -9.00
N ALA A 290 14.89 4.04 -9.39
CA ALA A 290 14.09 2.85 -9.65
C ALA A 290 14.67 2.01 -10.81
N VAL A 291 15.07 2.66 -11.91
CA VAL A 291 15.72 2.00 -13.05
C VAL A 291 17.05 1.38 -12.62
N LEU A 292 17.81 2.07 -11.75
CA LEU A 292 19.08 1.57 -11.23
C LEU A 292 18.87 0.32 -10.36
N ALA A 293 17.89 0.35 -9.45
CA ALA A 293 17.53 -0.76 -8.58
C ALA A 293 17.14 -2.02 -9.38
N ALA A 294 16.38 -1.85 -10.47
CA ALA A 294 15.91 -2.97 -11.30
C ALA A 294 17.01 -3.71 -12.08
N ARG A 295 18.25 -3.19 -12.12
CA ARG A 295 19.36 -3.75 -12.89
C ARG A 295 20.02 -4.96 -12.23
N SER A 296 20.07 -5.03 -10.91
CA SER A 296 20.69 -6.16 -10.19
C SER A 296 20.14 -6.31 -8.78
N PRO A 297 20.17 -7.53 -8.20
CA PRO A 297 19.76 -7.77 -6.81
C PRO A 297 20.53 -6.90 -5.80
N ALA A 298 21.83 -6.68 -6.02
CA ALA A 298 22.63 -5.82 -5.15
C ALA A 298 22.11 -4.36 -5.11
N ARG A 299 21.76 -3.80 -6.27
CA ARG A 299 21.20 -2.44 -6.36
C ARG A 299 19.79 -2.35 -5.80
N TRP A 300 19.01 -3.43 -5.93
CA TRP A 300 17.73 -3.57 -5.26
C TRP A 300 17.88 -3.50 -3.73
N ALA A 301 18.80 -4.31 -3.18
CA ALA A 301 19.08 -4.32 -1.75
C ALA A 301 19.54 -2.94 -1.25
N THR A 302 20.39 -2.23 -1.99
CA THR A 302 20.79 -0.84 -1.66
C THR A 302 19.59 0.11 -1.63
N MET A 303 18.65 -0.04 -2.58
CA MET A 303 17.43 0.77 -2.61
C MET A 303 16.55 0.48 -1.40
N VAL A 304 16.32 -0.79 -1.07
CA VAL A 304 15.51 -1.19 0.09
C VAL A 304 16.13 -0.69 1.40
N ALA A 305 17.44 -0.85 1.59
CA ALA A 305 18.14 -0.37 2.78
C ALA A 305 17.96 1.14 2.97
N ARG A 306 18.14 1.91 1.89
CA ARG A 306 17.97 3.37 1.93
C ARG A 306 16.53 3.82 2.18
N VAL A 307 15.56 3.11 1.59
CA VAL A 307 14.12 3.38 1.83
C VAL A 307 13.78 3.10 3.30
N ARG A 308 14.28 1.99 3.86
CA ARG A 308 14.09 1.63 5.27
C ARG A 308 14.70 2.67 6.21
N GLU A 309 15.93 3.11 5.96
CA GLU A 309 16.58 4.17 6.75
C GLU A 309 15.76 5.46 6.81
N CYS A 310 15.15 5.86 5.69
CA CYS A 310 14.28 7.04 5.67
C CYS A 310 12.95 6.81 6.40
N ALA A 311 12.40 5.61 6.34
CA ALA A 311 11.21 5.24 7.12
C ALA A 311 11.52 5.28 8.62
N ASP A 312 12.65 4.73 9.07
CA ASP A 312 13.14 4.84 10.46
C ASP A 312 13.24 6.30 10.89
N ALA A 313 13.88 7.15 10.09
CA ALA A 313 13.99 8.58 10.38
C ALA A 313 12.63 9.28 10.47
N ALA A 314 11.65 8.86 9.66
CA ALA A 314 10.29 9.38 9.69
C ALA A 314 9.55 8.99 10.99
N ILE A 315 9.68 7.74 11.40
CA ILE A 315 9.13 7.23 12.66
C ILE A 315 9.73 7.99 13.84
N HIS A 316 11.06 8.17 13.87
CA HIS A 316 11.71 8.90 14.95
C HIS A 316 11.27 10.36 15.03
N ARG A 317 11.16 11.06 13.88
CA ARG A 317 10.66 12.45 13.87
C ARG A 317 9.22 12.56 14.37
N LEU A 318 8.38 11.57 14.06
CA LEU A 318 7.02 11.53 14.59
C LEU A 318 7.03 11.42 16.12
N LEU A 319 7.83 10.50 16.66
CA LEU A 319 7.93 10.28 18.10
C LEU A 319 8.55 11.48 18.84
N ASP A 320 9.55 12.14 18.23
CA ASP A 320 10.20 13.32 18.80
C ASP A 320 9.29 14.56 18.85
N ALA A 321 8.23 14.60 18.02
CA ALA A 321 7.22 15.65 18.09
C ALA A 321 6.22 15.46 19.25
N SER A 322 6.28 14.34 19.98
CA SER A 322 5.47 14.11 21.18
C SER A 322 6.04 14.87 22.39
N PRO A 323 5.24 15.71 23.09
CA PRO A 323 5.70 16.51 24.23
C PRO A 323 6.40 15.69 25.33
N GLU A 324 6.00 14.43 25.50
CA GLU A 324 6.47 13.50 26.54
C GLU A 324 7.86 12.91 26.28
N LEU A 325 8.40 13.06 25.04
CA LEU A 325 9.61 12.38 24.56
C LEU A 325 10.77 13.35 24.23
N SER A 326 10.57 14.66 24.45
CA SER A 326 11.42 15.77 24.02
C SER A 326 12.82 15.85 24.67
N THR A 327 13.20 14.93 25.56
CA THR A 327 14.42 15.06 26.39
C THR A 327 15.43 13.94 26.12
N GLY A 328 16.49 14.29 25.38
CA GLY A 328 17.76 13.54 25.37
C GLY A 328 18.56 13.70 24.07
N PRO A 329 19.89 13.92 24.12
CA PRO A 329 20.76 14.02 22.94
C PRO A 329 21.07 12.67 22.28
N ASP A 330 20.50 11.57 22.79
CA ASP A 330 20.85 10.22 22.37
C ASP A 330 20.25 9.84 21.03
N ARG A 331 21.12 9.40 20.11
CA ARG A 331 20.71 8.83 18.82
C ARG A 331 19.71 7.70 19.04
N ALA A 332 18.54 7.82 18.40
CA ALA A 332 17.56 6.75 18.39
C ALA A 332 18.15 5.48 17.74
N ALA A 333 17.85 4.31 18.30
CA ALA A 333 18.30 3.04 17.75
C ALA A 333 17.59 2.76 16.42
N ASP A 334 18.29 2.17 15.46
CA ASP A 334 17.71 1.82 14.15
C ASP A 334 16.65 0.70 14.28
N VAL A 335 15.39 1.08 14.51
CA VAL A 335 14.26 0.18 14.83
C VAL A 335 14.03 -0.84 13.72
N LEU A 336 13.84 -0.40 12.47
CA LEU A 336 13.55 -1.32 11.37
C LEU A 336 14.80 -2.08 10.89
N ARG A 337 16.02 -1.63 11.23
CA ARG A 337 17.27 -2.38 10.96
C ARG A 337 17.50 -3.51 11.96
N LEU A 338 16.96 -3.43 13.18
CA LEU A 338 17.05 -4.53 14.16
C LEU A 338 16.31 -5.79 13.70
N GLY A 339 15.24 -5.65 12.91
CA GLY A 339 14.49 -6.77 12.35
C GLY A 339 15.27 -7.64 11.35
N ASP A 340 16.44 -7.20 10.85
CA ASP A 340 17.29 -7.97 9.93
C ASP A 340 18.24 -8.95 10.64
N ARG A 341 18.50 -8.79 11.95
CA ARG A 341 19.58 -9.52 12.62
C ARG A 341 19.34 -11.03 12.82
N GLY A 342 18.21 -11.56 12.36
CA GLY A 342 17.95 -12.99 12.44
C GLY A 342 16.56 -13.43 11.99
N ALA A 343 15.91 -12.72 11.07
CA ALA A 343 14.57 -13.09 10.61
C ALA A 343 14.52 -14.53 10.09
N ARG A 344 14.02 -15.45 10.92
CA ARG A 344 13.84 -16.88 10.57
C ARG A 344 12.60 -17.11 9.72
N SER A 345 11.68 -16.14 9.69
CA SER A 345 10.41 -16.18 8.96
C SER A 345 10.15 -14.87 8.23
N LEU A 346 9.47 -14.96 7.08
CA LEU A 346 8.97 -13.81 6.32
C LEU A 346 7.52 -13.44 6.68
N ALA A 347 6.88 -14.22 7.56
CA ALA A 347 5.54 -13.92 8.08
C ALA A 347 5.60 -12.72 9.04
N ILE A 348 4.63 -11.80 8.93
CA ILE A 348 4.62 -10.54 9.70
C ILE A 348 4.50 -10.82 11.19
N GLY A 349 3.69 -11.80 11.60
CA GLY A 349 3.48 -12.14 13.01
C GLY A 349 4.81 -12.38 13.74
N PRO A 350 5.59 -13.41 13.36
CA PRO A 350 6.93 -13.64 13.91
C PRO A 350 7.85 -12.42 13.78
N LEU A 351 7.91 -11.77 12.61
CA LEU A 351 8.75 -10.57 12.42
C LEU A 351 8.44 -9.44 13.40
N THR A 352 7.16 -9.23 13.69
CA THR A 352 6.68 -8.16 14.57
C THR A 352 6.93 -8.50 16.04
N VAL A 353 6.67 -9.76 16.43
CA VAL A 353 6.94 -10.26 17.79
C VAL A 353 8.44 -10.25 18.07
N ASP A 354 9.25 -10.83 17.18
CA ASP A 354 10.71 -10.88 17.34
C ASP A 354 11.30 -9.47 17.46
N LEU A 355 10.81 -8.50 16.67
CA LEU A 355 11.26 -7.11 16.77
C LEU A 355 10.80 -6.45 18.07
N ALA A 356 9.55 -6.66 18.50
CA ALA A 356 9.07 -6.13 19.77
C ALA A 356 9.93 -6.64 20.94
N PHE A 357 10.25 -7.93 20.99
CA PHE A 357 11.14 -8.50 22.01
C PHE A 357 12.58 -8.00 21.88
N ALA A 358 13.12 -7.86 20.67
CA ALA A 358 14.46 -7.29 20.48
C ALA A 358 14.56 -5.83 20.97
N LEU A 359 13.47 -5.07 20.86
CA LEU A 359 13.37 -3.72 21.42
C LEU A 359 13.28 -3.78 22.95
N VAL A 360 12.51 -4.69 23.52
CA VAL A 360 12.45 -4.86 24.99
C VAL A 360 13.78 -5.33 25.57
N ASP A 361 14.45 -6.32 24.96
CA ASP A 361 15.74 -6.87 25.40
C ASP A 361 16.86 -5.81 25.38
N ALA A 362 16.76 -4.82 24.49
CA ALA A 362 17.74 -3.75 24.44
C ALA A 362 17.55 -2.70 25.56
N LEU A 363 16.45 -2.74 26.34
CA LEU A 363 16.24 -1.89 27.52
C LEU A 363 17.20 -2.29 28.65
N PRO A 364 17.53 -1.37 29.58
CA PRO A 364 18.38 -1.71 30.72
C PRO A 364 17.75 -2.79 31.61
N GLU A 365 18.57 -3.71 32.13
CA GLU A 365 18.15 -4.84 32.99
C GLU A 365 17.62 -4.41 34.37
N GLY A 366 17.81 -3.15 34.76
CA GLY A 366 17.32 -2.59 36.03
C GLY A 366 15.82 -2.26 36.02
N PRO A 367 15.19 -2.05 37.19
CA PRO A 367 13.79 -1.66 37.27
C PRO A 367 13.55 -0.38 36.47
N LEU A 368 12.54 -0.43 35.59
CA LEU A 368 12.06 0.74 34.84
C LEU A 368 11.43 1.72 35.84
N THR A 369 12.25 2.64 36.36
CA THR A 369 11.78 3.70 37.27
C THR A 369 10.98 4.76 36.50
N ALA A 370 10.25 5.62 37.22
CA ALA A 370 9.37 6.63 36.60
C ALA A 370 10.09 7.64 35.67
N GLU A 371 11.43 7.77 35.77
CA GLU A 371 12.24 8.65 34.94
C GLU A 371 13.09 7.87 33.92
N LEU A 372 12.42 7.25 32.94
CA LEU A 372 13.13 6.66 31.79
C LEU A 372 13.64 7.75 30.83
N PRO A 373 14.90 7.64 30.33
CA PRO A 373 15.39 8.43 29.21
C PRO A 373 14.46 8.36 27.99
N GLY A 374 14.35 9.46 27.22
CA GLY A 374 13.43 9.56 26.08
C GLY A 374 13.63 8.48 25.01
N ASN A 375 14.87 8.01 24.78
CA ASN A 375 15.16 6.90 23.87
C ASN A 375 14.60 5.55 24.34
N GLN A 376 14.56 5.29 25.65
CA GLN A 376 13.99 4.07 26.23
C GLN A 376 12.47 4.12 26.20
N LYS A 377 11.86 5.28 26.52
CA LYS A 377 10.41 5.50 26.35
C LYS A 377 9.97 5.27 24.90
N ARG A 378 10.71 5.84 23.93
CA ARG A 378 10.46 5.59 22.49
C ARG A 378 10.49 4.11 22.15
N ARG A 379 11.50 3.40 22.66
CA ARG A 379 11.67 1.98 22.38
C ARG A 379 10.52 1.15 22.93
N MET A 380 10.07 1.44 24.16
CA MET A 380 8.89 0.81 24.76
C MET A 380 7.63 1.09 23.94
N MET A 381 7.36 2.37 23.60
CA MET A 381 6.18 2.74 22.82
C MET A 381 6.13 2.03 21.46
N ILE A 382 7.27 1.91 20.78
CA ILE A 382 7.37 1.18 19.52
C ILE A 382 7.14 -0.32 19.74
N ALA A 383 7.74 -0.92 20.78
CA ALA A 383 7.53 -2.33 21.09
C ALA A 383 6.05 -2.63 21.39
N ASP A 384 5.39 -1.78 22.18
CA ASP A 384 3.96 -1.87 22.47
C ASP A 384 3.13 -1.74 21.20
N HIS A 385 3.44 -0.77 20.34
CA HIS A 385 2.73 -0.59 19.07
C HIS A 385 2.90 -1.77 18.12
N LEU A 386 4.08 -2.38 18.07
CA LEU A 386 4.30 -3.60 17.31
C LEU A 386 3.47 -4.76 17.88
N ALA A 387 3.44 -4.92 19.20
CA ALA A 387 2.65 -5.96 19.85
C ALA A 387 1.14 -5.79 19.61
N PHE A 388 0.61 -4.58 19.78
CA PHE A 388 -0.79 -4.26 19.48
C PHE A 388 -1.10 -4.39 17.99
N GLY A 389 -0.22 -3.92 17.11
CA GLY A 389 -0.41 -4.04 15.67
C GLY A 389 -0.38 -5.48 15.16
N ALA A 390 0.31 -6.40 15.86
CA ALA A 390 0.21 -7.83 15.58
C ALA A 390 -1.19 -8.38 15.91
N LEU A 391 -1.82 -7.90 16.99
CA LEU A 391 -3.18 -8.26 17.39
C LEU A 391 -4.23 -7.66 16.43
N GLU A 392 -4.10 -6.40 16.02
CA GLU A 392 -5.05 -5.72 15.12
C GLU A 392 -5.18 -6.39 13.75
N ARG A 393 -4.17 -7.16 13.32
CA ARG A 393 -4.18 -7.92 12.07
C ARG A 393 -4.97 -9.23 12.15
N LEU A 394 -5.30 -9.71 13.35
CA LEU A 394 -6.08 -10.92 13.52
C LEU A 394 -7.53 -10.68 13.07
N ARG A 395 -8.09 -11.66 12.35
CA ARG A 395 -9.51 -11.60 12.00
C ARG A 395 -10.35 -11.70 13.28
N PRO A 396 -11.46 -10.96 13.39
CA PRO A 396 -12.37 -11.13 14.51
C PRO A 396 -12.80 -12.59 14.66
N ASN A 397 -12.74 -13.10 15.89
CA ASN A 397 -13.09 -14.49 16.25
C ASN A 397 -12.21 -15.59 15.65
N ASP A 398 -11.02 -15.27 15.13
CA ASP A 398 -10.05 -16.27 14.69
C ASP A 398 -9.23 -16.79 15.88
N THR A 399 -9.80 -17.79 16.58
CA THR A 399 -9.21 -18.37 17.79
C THR A 399 -7.87 -19.05 17.53
N ASP A 400 -7.71 -19.66 16.36
CA ASP A 400 -6.49 -20.37 15.98
C ASP A 400 -5.35 -19.39 15.73
N ALA A 401 -5.62 -18.29 15.01
CA ALA A 401 -4.63 -17.24 14.80
C ALA A 401 -4.26 -16.51 16.10
N MET A 402 -5.22 -16.31 17.01
CA MET A 402 -4.94 -15.77 18.35
C MET A 402 -4.06 -16.71 19.18
N PHE A 403 -4.38 -18.02 19.18
CA PHE A 403 -3.58 -19.02 19.89
C PHE A 403 -2.15 -19.10 19.33
N ALA A 404 -2.00 -19.08 18.01
CA ALA A 404 -0.69 -19.07 17.35
C ALA A 404 0.13 -17.82 17.72
N LEU A 405 -0.49 -16.64 17.71
CA LEU A 405 0.17 -15.40 18.11
C LEU A 405 0.60 -15.45 19.58
N ALA A 406 -0.29 -15.87 20.49
CA ALA A 406 0.02 -16.01 21.91
C ALA A 406 1.18 -16.99 22.15
N THR A 407 1.18 -18.12 21.45
CA THR A 407 2.27 -19.10 21.49
C THR A 407 3.59 -18.47 21.03
N GLN A 408 3.57 -17.67 19.96
CA GLN A 408 4.77 -16.97 19.48
C GLN A 408 5.32 -16.00 20.52
N PHE A 409 4.45 -15.21 21.18
CA PHE A 409 4.86 -14.32 22.28
C PHE A 409 5.53 -15.11 23.41
N GLN A 410 4.95 -16.25 23.80
CA GLN A 410 5.50 -17.10 24.86
C GLN A 410 6.86 -17.70 24.48
N LEU A 411 6.99 -18.27 23.28
CA LEU A 411 8.24 -18.87 22.81
C LEU A 411 9.36 -17.83 22.70
N THR A 412 9.06 -16.65 22.17
CA THR A 412 10.05 -15.57 22.02
C THR A 412 10.49 -15.05 23.39
N ALA A 413 9.57 -14.92 24.35
CA ALA A 413 9.90 -14.55 25.72
C ALA A 413 10.84 -15.56 26.40
N LEU A 414 10.59 -16.86 26.21
CA LEU A 414 11.44 -17.94 26.73
C LEU A 414 12.83 -17.93 26.10
N ASP A 415 12.92 -17.72 24.78
CA ASP A 415 14.20 -17.63 24.07
C ASP A 415 15.05 -16.46 24.56
N VAL A 416 14.44 -15.29 24.81
CA VAL A 416 15.13 -14.12 25.39
C VAL A 416 15.59 -14.41 26.81
N ALA A 417 14.74 -14.99 27.67
CA ALA A 417 15.10 -15.35 29.04
C ALA A 417 16.28 -16.35 29.10
N ASN A 418 16.31 -17.33 28.19
CA ASN A 418 17.39 -18.30 28.11
C ASN A 418 18.71 -17.71 27.60
N GLN A 419 18.66 -16.67 26.76
CA GLN A 419 19.86 -15.94 26.31
C GLN A 419 20.43 -15.03 27.41
N GLY A 420 19.56 -14.47 28.26
CA GLY A 420 19.96 -13.67 29.42
C GLY A 420 20.62 -14.48 30.55
N GLY A 421 20.27 -15.77 30.70
CA GLY A 421 20.90 -16.67 31.69
C GLY A 421 22.32 -17.14 31.35
N HIS A 422 22.85 -16.76 30.18
CA HIS A 422 24.20 -17.09 29.70
C HIS A 422 25.12 -15.86 29.50
N ARG A 423 24.65 -14.66 29.87
CA ARG A 423 25.48 -13.46 30.04
C ARG A 423 25.77 -13.24 31.52
#